data_AF-A0A251QL57-F1
#
_entry.id   AF-A0A251QL57-F1
#
_cell.length_a   1.000
_cell.length_b   1.000
_cell.length_c   1.000
_cell.angle_alpha   90.00
_cell.angle_beta   90.00
_cell.angle_gamma   90.00
#
_symmetry.space_group_name_H-M   'P 1'
#
loop_
_entity.id
_entity.type
_entity.pdbx_description
1 polymer ?
#
loop_
_entity_poly.entity_id
_entity_poly.type
_entity_poly.pdbx_seq_one_letter_code
_entity_poly.pdbx_strand_id
1 'polypeptide(L)'
;MEGKEEDVKLGANKFSERQPIGTSAQTQDEGKDYKEPPPAPLFEPGELTSWSFYRAGIAEFIATFLFLYITILTVMGVVKSPSKCSTVGIQGIAWAFGGTIFALVYSTAGISGGHINPAVTFGLFLARKLSLTRAVFYIVMQTLGAIAGAAVVKGFEKSRNFELLGGGANSVAHGYTKGSGLGAEIVGTFVLVYTVFSATDAKRSARDSHVPVCMLIKCLIIFLSLAGSC
;
A
#
# COMPACT_ATOMS: atom_id res chain seq x y z
N MET A 1 -0.30 27.72 -33.06
CA MET A 1 -0.41 27.08 -31.74
C MET A 1 0.26 25.69 -31.72
N GLU A 2 1.14 25.39 -32.68
CA GLU A 2 1.80 24.07 -32.80
C GLU A 2 3.10 23.91 -31.99
N GLY A 3 3.79 25.00 -31.62
CA GLY A 3 5.09 24.90 -30.93
C GLY A 3 5.03 24.40 -29.48
N LYS A 4 3.88 24.54 -28.78
CA LYS A 4 3.75 24.12 -27.37
C LYS A 4 3.45 22.63 -27.20
N GLU A 5 2.97 21.97 -28.24
CA GLU A 5 2.62 20.54 -28.20
C GLU A 5 3.83 19.65 -28.47
N GLU A 6 4.80 20.12 -29.25
CA GLU A 6 6.06 19.42 -29.50
C GLU A 6 7.00 19.42 -28.28
N ASP A 7 7.04 20.52 -27.52
CA ASP A 7 7.86 20.61 -26.31
C ASP A 7 7.38 19.64 -25.20
N VAL A 8 6.08 19.34 -25.14
CA VAL A 8 5.52 18.35 -24.22
C VAL A 8 5.87 16.92 -24.66
N LYS A 9 5.95 16.67 -25.97
CA LYS A 9 6.35 15.37 -26.54
C LYS A 9 7.85 15.08 -26.39
N LEU A 10 8.69 16.12 -26.42
CA LEU A 10 10.15 16.01 -26.25
C LEU A 10 10.57 15.70 -24.81
N GLY A 11 9.79 16.13 -23.80
CA GLY A 11 10.04 15.82 -22.39
C GLY A 11 9.69 14.37 -22.00
N ALA A 12 8.70 13.76 -22.66
CA ALA A 12 8.21 12.41 -22.36
C ALA A 12 9.10 11.29 -22.92
N ASN A 13 9.89 11.57 -23.96
CA ASN A 13 10.67 10.57 -24.69
C ASN A 13 12.15 10.51 -24.29
N LYS A 14 12.62 11.36 -23.35
CA LYS A 14 14.06 11.47 -23.02
C LYS A 14 14.54 10.47 -21.97
N PHE A 15 13.62 9.84 -21.25
CA PHE A 15 13.91 8.73 -20.35
C PHE A 15 13.02 7.56 -20.73
N SER A 16 13.58 6.35 -20.77
CA SER A 16 12.78 5.13 -20.82
C SER A 16 12.08 5.00 -19.48
N GLU A 17 11.00 5.76 -19.30
CA GLU A 17 10.15 5.70 -18.12
C GLU A 17 9.43 4.36 -18.19
N ARG A 18 9.95 3.34 -17.49
CA ARG A 18 9.18 2.13 -17.20
C ARG A 18 7.89 2.61 -16.53
N GLN A 19 6.78 2.55 -17.27
CA GLN A 19 5.50 3.01 -16.76
C GLN A 19 5.19 2.27 -15.44
N PRO A 20 4.71 2.99 -14.41
CA PRO A 20 4.30 2.37 -13.16
C PRO A 20 3.23 1.31 -13.47
N ILE A 21 3.40 0.14 -12.84
CA ILE A 21 2.52 -1.01 -13.04
C ILE A 21 1.13 -0.63 -12.53
N GLY A 22 0.17 -0.51 -13.46
CA GLY A 22 -1.23 -0.21 -13.17
C GLY A 22 -1.86 0.92 -14.00
N THR A 23 -1.11 1.67 -14.81
CA THR A 23 -1.62 2.88 -15.51
C THR A 23 -2.14 2.64 -16.93
N SER A 24 -2.58 1.44 -17.30
CA SER A 24 -3.37 1.28 -18.54
C SER A 24 -4.81 1.75 -18.34
N ALA A 25 -4.98 3.04 -18.00
CA ALA A 25 -6.19 3.78 -18.31
C ALA A 25 -6.16 4.09 -19.80
N GLN A 26 -6.87 3.22 -20.52
CA GLN A 26 -7.23 3.25 -21.94
C GLN A 26 -7.12 4.63 -22.62
N THR A 27 -6.13 4.78 -23.49
CA THR A 27 -6.41 5.34 -24.81
C THR A 27 -6.90 4.18 -25.65
N GLN A 28 -8.15 4.22 -26.10
CA GLN A 28 -8.73 3.23 -27.00
C GLN A 28 -7.87 3.16 -28.27
N ASP A 29 -7.00 2.15 -28.34
CA ASP A 29 -6.31 1.74 -29.56
C ASP A 29 -6.57 0.23 -29.68
N GLU A 30 -7.69 -0.10 -30.33
CA GLU A 30 -8.11 -1.48 -30.59
C GLU A 30 -7.05 -2.16 -31.47
N GLY A 31 -6.28 -3.10 -30.90
CA GLY A 31 -5.47 -4.03 -31.71
C GLY A 31 -4.04 -4.31 -31.27
N LYS A 32 -3.56 -3.87 -30.10
CA LYS A 32 -2.22 -4.28 -29.61
C LYS A 32 -2.33 -5.46 -28.64
N ASP A 33 -1.93 -6.64 -29.11
CA ASP A 33 -1.61 -7.79 -28.25
C ASP A 33 -0.68 -7.32 -27.12
N TYR A 34 -1.12 -7.51 -25.87
CA TYR A 34 -0.36 -7.08 -24.70
C TYR A 34 0.95 -7.88 -24.63
N LYS A 35 2.06 -7.26 -25.03
CA LYS A 35 3.40 -7.84 -24.85
C LYS A 35 3.84 -7.60 -23.42
N GLU A 36 4.04 -8.68 -22.67
CA GLU A 36 4.60 -8.59 -21.33
C GLU A 36 5.94 -7.84 -21.37
N PRO A 37 6.14 -6.83 -20.50
CA PRO A 37 7.41 -6.11 -20.46
C PRO A 37 8.53 -7.07 -20.06
N PRO A 38 9.75 -6.87 -20.59
CA PRO A 38 10.89 -7.71 -20.23
C PRO A 38 11.12 -7.63 -18.71
N PRO A 39 11.55 -8.74 -18.09
CA PRO A 39 11.79 -8.80 -16.64
C PRO A 39 12.72 -7.66 -16.20
N ALA A 40 12.45 -7.08 -15.03
CA ALA A 40 13.26 -5.97 -14.54
C ALA A 40 14.72 -6.39 -14.35
N PRO A 41 15.71 -5.59 -14.84
CA PRO A 41 17.10 -5.80 -14.49
C PRO A 41 17.24 -5.66 -12.97
N LEU A 42 18.11 -6.48 -12.38
CA LEU A 42 18.32 -6.44 -10.93
C LEU A 42 18.88 -5.09 -10.48
N PHE A 43 19.77 -4.51 -11.28
CA PHE A 43 20.36 -3.20 -11.05
C PHE A 43 20.21 -2.33 -12.29
N GLU A 44 19.67 -1.13 -12.11
CA GLU A 44 19.57 -0.11 -13.15
C GLU A 44 20.00 1.24 -12.57
N PRO A 45 21.31 1.57 -12.61
CA PRO A 45 21.84 2.76 -11.94
C PRO A 45 21.27 4.08 -12.51
N GLY A 46 20.73 4.07 -13.74
CA GLY A 46 20.05 5.21 -14.34
C GLY A 46 18.73 5.60 -13.65
N GLU A 47 18.11 4.70 -12.86
CA GLU A 47 16.90 5.03 -12.09
C GLU A 47 17.17 6.07 -11.00
N LEU A 48 18.37 6.07 -10.41
CA LEU A 48 18.75 6.95 -9.30
C LEU A 48 18.89 8.43 -9.72
N THR A 49 18.98 8.70 -11.02
CA THR A 49 19.08 10.06 -11.56
C THR A 49 17.71 10.59 -12.01
N SER A 50 16.68 9.74 -12.06
CA SER A 50 15.34 10.14 -12.50
C SER A 50 14.58 10.88 -11.40
N TRP A 51 13.99 12.02 -11.74
CA TRP A 51 13.08 12.75 -10.86
C TRP A 51 11.83 11.94 -10.48
N SER A 52 11.33 11.10 -11.38
CA SER A 52 10.17 10.24 -11.12
C SER A 52 10.45 9.19 -10.04
N PHE A 53 11.71 8.74 -9.92
CA PHE A 53 12.14 7.82 -8.85
C PHE A 53 12.00 8.44 -7.46
N TYR A 54 12.53 9.66 -7.28
CA TYR A 54 12.40 10.38 -6.00
C TYR A 54 10.96 10.76 -5.68
N ARG A 55 10.18 11.19 -6.68
CA ARG A 55 8.74 11.45 -6.51
C ARG A 55 7.98 10.22 -6.03
N ALA A 56 8.29 9.05 -6.59
CA ALA A 56 7.70 7.79 -6.17
C ALA A 56 8.09 7.42 -4.73
N GLY A 57 9.36 7.61 -4.33
CA GLY A 57 9.80 7.39 -2.96
C GLY A 57 9.13 8.32 -1.95
N ILE A 58 8.95 9.61 -2.30
CA ILE A 58 8.22 10.57 -1.46
C ILE A 58 6.74 10.16 -1.34
N ALA A 59 6.12 9.68 -2.42
CA ALA A 59 4.76 9.19 -2.39
C ALA A 59 4.61 7.99 -1.43
N GLU A 60 5.53 7.02 -1.49
CA GLU A 60 5.56 5.86 -0.57
C GLU A 60 5.76 6.31 0.90
N PHE A 61 6.63 7.28 1.14
CA PHE A 61 6.82 7.85 2.48
C PHE A 61 5.56 8.52 3.02
N ILE A 62 4.95 9.43 2.26
CA ILE A 62 3.76 10.17 2.68
C ILE A 62 2.56 9.22 2.85
N ALA A 63 2.39 8.25 1.94
CA ALA A 63 1.33 7.27 2.06
C ALA A 63 1.51 6.43 3.33
N THR A 64 2.72 5.92 3.59
CA THR A 64 2.98 5.11 4.79
C THR A 64 2.85 5.96 6.07
N PHE A 65 3.27 7.22 6.04
CA PHE A 65 3.05 8.18 7.12
C PHE A 65 1.56 8.34 7.45
N LEU A 66 0.73 8.62 6.44
CA LEU A 66 -0.71 8.78 6.62
C LEU A 66 -1.38 7.48 7.07
N PHE A 67 -0.93 6.34 6.54
CA PHE A 67 -1.43 5.02 6.92
C PHE A 67 -1.23 4.77 8.42
N LEU A 68 -0.01 4.92 8.93
CA LEU A 68 0.27 4.69 10.35
C LEU A 68 -0.34 5.77 11.24
N TYR A 69 -0.37 7.03 10.79
CA TYR A 69 -1.01 8.11 11.54
C TYR A 69 -2.50 7.82 11.80
N ILE A 70 -3.28 7.51 10.75
CA ILE A 70 -4.73 7.28 10.87
C ILE A 70 -5.03 6.00 11.66
N THR A 71 -4.32 4.92 11.38
CA THR A 71 -4.59 3.61 12.00
C THR A 71 -4.21 3.58 13.46
N ILE A 72 -3.02 4.07 13.84
CA ILE A 72 -2.60 4.13 15.24
C ILE A 72 -3.51 5.08 16.02
N LEU A 73 -3.87 6.24 15.46
CA LEU A 73 -4.79 7.17 16.11
C LEU A 73 -6.16 6.50 16.39
N THR A 74 -6.68 5.73 15.43
CA THR A 74 -7.93 4.98 15.60
C THR A 74 -7.82 3.93 16.70
N VAL A 75 -6.74 3.13 16.71
CA VAL A 75 -6.49 2.13 17.75
C VAL A 75 -6.42 2.79 19.12
N MET A 76 -5.66 3.88 19.25
CA MET A 76 -5.51 4.62 20.50
C MET A 76 -6.85 5.18 20.98
N GLY A 77 -7.69 5.69 20.07
CA GLY A 77 -9.04 6.17 20.40
C GLY A 77 -9.95 5.07 20.96
N VAL A 78 -9.88 3.85 20.42
CA VAL A 78 -10.66 2.71 20.91
C VAL A 78 -10.15 2.21 22.26
N VAL A 79 -8.83 2.04 22.41
CA VAL A 79 -8.20 1.45 23.61
C VAL A 79 -8.26 2.40 24.81
N LYS A 80 -8.29 3.72 24.58
CA LYS A 80 -8.39 4.75 25.62
C LYS A 80 -9.78 4.84 26.25
N SER A 81 -10.83 4.39 25.56
CA SER A 81 -12.20 4.48 26.07
C SER A 81 -12.49 3.37 27.08
N PRO A 82 -13.23 3.66 28.17
CA PRO A 82 -13.61 2.64 29.16
C PRO A 82 -14.59 1.59 28.62
N SER A 83 -15.32 1.88 27.54
CA SER A 83 -16.24 0.95 26.91
C SER A 83 -16.04 0.92 25.40
N LYS A 84 -15.71 -0.25 24.86
CA LYS A 84 -15.56 -0.42 23.40
C LYS A 84 -16.86 -0.15 22.63
N CYS A 85 -18.01 -0.38 23.27
CA CYS A 85 -19.34 -0.11 22.69
C CYS A 85 -19.61 1.38 22.47
N SER A 86 -18.87 2.27 23.15
CA SER A 86 -18.95 3.72 22.96
C SER A 86 -18.00 4.25 21.89
N THR A 87 -17.26 3.36 21.23
CA THR A 87 -16.25 3.70 20.22
C THR A 87 -16.57 3.03 18.89
N VAL A 88 -15.72 3.24 17.90
CA VAL A 88 -15.80 2.52 16.62
C VAL A 88 -15.57 1.00 16.74
N GLY A 89 -15.10 0.53 17.89
CA GLY A 89 -14.89 -0.89 18.20
C GLY A 89 -13.77 -1.54 17.38
N ILE A 90 -13.63 -2.86 17.52
CA ILE A 90 -12.64 -3.64 16.76
C ILE A 90 -12.97 -3.58 15.26
N GLN A 91 -14.25 -3.55 14.89
CA GLN A 91 -14.70 -3.42 13.51
C GLN A 91 -14.24 -2.09 12.88
N GLY A 92 -14.31 -0.99 13.62
CA GLY A 92 -13.82 0.31 13.16
C GLY A 92 -12.32 0.33 12.94
N ILE A 93 -11.55 -0.37 13.79
CA ILE A 93 -10.10 -0.56 13.58
C ILE A 93 -9.86 -1.29 12.26
N ALA A 94 -10.53 -2.42 12.01
CA ALA A 94 -10.38 -3.17 10.77
C ALA A 94 -10.70 -2.32 9.53
N TRP A 95 -11.76 -1.50 9.61
CA TRP A 95 -12.12 -0.54 8.56
C TRP A 95 -11.10 0.57 8.35
N ALA A 96 -10.50 1.09 9.41
CA ALA A 96 -9.44 2.09 9.29
C ALA A 96 -8.23 1.50 8.56
N PHE A 97 -7.78 0.29 8.92
CA PHE A 97 -6.66 -0.36 8.24
C PHE A 97 -6.96 -0.63 6.76
N GLY A 98 -8.07 -1.31 6.45
CA GLY A 98 -8.41 -1.66 5.06
C GLY A 98 -8.79 -0.44 4.20
N GLY A 99 -9.60 0.47 4.75
CA GLY A 99 -10.08 1.66 4.07
C GLY A 99 -8.98 2.66 3.77
N THR A 100 -8.04 2.87 4.70
CA THR A 100 -6.89 3.74 4.46
C THR A 100 -5.96 3.16 3.40
N ILE A 101 -5.67 1.85 3.41
CA ILE A 101 -4.92 1.21 2.32
C ILE A 101 -5.63 1.39 0.98
N PHE A 102 -6.95 1.16 0.90
CA PHE A 102 -7.70 1.36 -0.33
C PHE A 102 -7.55 2.80 -0.88
N ALA A 103 -7.75 3.81 -0.04
CA ALA A 103 -7.64 5.21 -0.44
C ALA A 103 -6.21 5.60 -0.86
N LEU A 104 -5.20 5.12 -0.13
CA LEU A 104 -3.79 5.43 -0.39
C LEU A 104 -3.28 4.72 -1.64
N VAL A 105 -3.62 3.44 -1.85
CA VAL A 105 -3.28 2.72 -3.07
C VAL A 105 -3.94 3.41 -4.26
N TYR A 106 -5.23 3.75 -4.16
CA TYR A 106 -5.93 4.45 -5.25
C TYR A 106 -5.27 5.78 -5.63
N SER A 107 -4.80 6.55 -4.65
CA SER A 107 -4.16 7.85 -4.90
C SER A 107 -2.69 7.76 -5.32
N THR A 108 -1.96 6.70 -4.93
CA THR A 108 -0.52 6.58 -5.20
C THR A 108 -0.14 5.55 -6.27
N ALA A 109 -1.08 4.72 -6.72
CA ALA A 109 -0.86 3.72 -7.78
C ALA A 109 -0.27 4.36 -9.05
N GLY A 110 -0.78 5.51 -9.48
CA GLY A 110 -0.29 6.21 -10.67
C GLY A 110 1.09 6.88 -10.52
N ILE A 111 1.63 6.96 -9.30
CA ILE A 111 2.91 7.64 -9.02
C ILE A 111 3.99 6.61 -8.67
N SER A 112 3.76 5.79 -7.64
CA SER A 112 4.75 4.84 -7.12
C SER A 112 4.44 3.38 -7.41
N GLY A 113 3.20 3.07 -7.80
CA GLY A 113 2.64 1.70 -7.79
C GLY A 113 1.84 1.38 -6.52
N GLY A 114 1.84 2.28 -5.51
CA GLY A 114 1.04 2.17 -4.30
C GLY A 114 1.35 0.94 -3.46
N HIS A 115 2.64 0.72 -3.14
CA HIS A 115 3.04 -0.48 -2.41
C HIS A 115 2.72 -0.36 -0.92
N ILE A 116 3.15 0.74 -0.28
CA ILE A 116 2.92 1.15 1.13
C ILE A 116 3.45 0.15 2.18
N ASN A 117 3.80 -1.06 1.76
CA ASN A 117 4.14 -2.19 2.59
C ASN A 117 5.42 -2.87 2.06
N PRO A 118 6.46 -3.04 2.90
CA PRO A 118 7.68 -3.74 2.54
C PRO A 118 7.47 -5.15 1.99
N ALA A 119 6.50 -5.91 2.51
CA ALA A 119 6.20 -7.27 2.04
C ALA A 119 5.62 -7.27 0.62
N VAL A 120 4.80 -6.27 0.28
CA VAL A 120 4.25 -6.10 -1.08
C VAL A 120 5.36 -5.72 -2.05
N THR A 121 6.20 -4.75 -1.67
CA THR A 121 7.39 -4.36 -2.44
C THR A 121 8.30 -5.56 -2.70
N PHE A 122 8.55 -6.37 -1.67
CA PHE A 122 9.39 -7.56 -1.75
C PHE A 122 8.78 -8.65 -2.64
N GLY A 123 7.47 -8.89 -2.54
CA GLY A 123 6.76 -9.82 -3.42
C GLY A 123 6.91 -9.43 -4.89
N LEU A 124 6.66 -8.16 -5.22
CA LEU A 124 6.81 -7.65 -6.59
C LEU A 124 8.26 -7.69 -7.08
N PHE A 125 9.23 -7.48 -6.20
CA PHE A 125 10.64 -7.69 -6.50
C PHE A 125 10.95 -9.16 -6.87
N LEU A 126 10.47 -10.13 -6.10
CA LEU A 126 10.65 -11.56 -6.40
C LEU A 126 10.02 -11.97 -7.73
N ALA A 127 8.89 -11.35 -8.10
CA ALA A 127 8.26 -11.54 -9.40
C ALA A 127 8.95 -10.79 -10.56
N ARG A 128 10.12 -10.16 -10.32
CA ARG A 128 10.87 -9.33 -11.28
C ARG A 128 10.04 -8.21 -11.91
N LYS A 129 9.06 -7.71 -11.16
CA LYS A 129 8.24 -6.53 -11.52
C LYS A 129 8.88 -5.23 -11.03
N LEU A 130 9.86 -5.31 -10.12
CA LEU A 130 10.57 -4.19 -9.52
C LEU A 130 12.09 -4.44 -9.53
N SER A 131 12.91 -3.41 -9.73
CA SER A 131 14.38 -3.49 -9.59
C SER A 131 14.77 -3.59 -8.10
N LEU A 132 15.96 -4.14 -7.80
CA LEU A 132 16.43 -4.24 -6.41
C LEU A 132 16.65 -2.85 -5.79
N THR A 133 17.23 -1.92 -6.55
CA THR A 133 17.48 -0.54 -6.10
C THR A 133 16.20 0.14 -5.66
N ARG A 134 15.14 0.04 -6.48
CA ARG A 134 13.82 0.60 -6.16
C ARG A 134 13.16 -0.10 -4.98
N ALA A 135 13.29 -1.43 -4.90
CA ALA A 135 12.75 -2.19 -3.78
C ALA A 135 13.34 -1.73 -2.44
N VAL A 136 14.67 -1.64 -2.35
CA VAL A 136 15.37 -1.19 -1.14
C VAL A 136 14.99 0.25 -0.81
N PHE A 137 14.97 1.14 -1.81
CA PHE A 137 14.60 2.54 -1.59
C PHE A 137 13.17 2.69 -1.06
N TYR A 138 12.21 1.97 -1.62
CA TYR A 138 10.82 1.99 -1.15
C TYR A 138 10.70 1.46 0.28
N ILE A 139 11.38 0.36 0.62
CA ILE A 139 11.37 -0.20 1.98
C ILE A 139 11.90 0.81 3.00
N VAL A 140 12.97 1.54 2.66
CA VAL A 140 13.52 2.60 3.52
C VAL A 140 12.49 3.73 3.69
N MET A 141 11.93 4.24 2.59
CA MET A 141 10.94 5.33 2.63
C MET A 141 9.66 4.92 3.39
N GLN A 142 9.18 3.69 3.21
CA GLN A 142 8.05 3.12 3.94
C GLN A 142 8.34 3.06 5.44
N THR A 143 9.52 2.56 5.82
CA THR A 143 9.92 2.45 7.24
C THR A 143 10.04 3.83 7.89
N LEU A 144 10.65 4.79 7.20
CA LEU A 144 10.74 6.18 7.69
C LEU A 144 9.36 6.83 7.82
N GLY A 145 8.47 6.61 6.86
CA GLY A 145 7.09 7.09 6.90
C GLY A 145 6.32 6.52 8.09
N ALA A 146 6.44 5.21 8.32
CA ALA A 146 5.83 4.53 9.46
C ALA A 146 6.31 5.09 10.81
N ILE A 147 7.62 5.30 10.95
CA ILE A 147 8.22 5.90 12.15
C ILE A 147 7.67 7.31 12.36
N ALA A 148 7.65 8.15 11.32
CA ALA A 148 7.15 9.51 11.41
C ALA A 148 5.65 9.56 11.77
N GLY A 149 4.83 8.67 11.19
CA GLY A 149 3.40 8.58 11.48
C GLY A 149 3.13 8.22 12.94
N ALA A 150 3.82 7.20 13.45
CA ALA A 150 3.74 6.79 14.85
C ALA A 150 4.26 7.88 15.81
N ALA A 151 5.35 8.56 15.44
CA ALA A 151 5.94 9.64 16.25
C ALA A 151 4.98 10.83 16.40
N VAL A 152 4.26 11.20 15.34
CA VAL A 152 3.25 12.27 15.39
C VAL A 152 2.09 11.89 16.32
N VAL A 153 1.61 10.65 16.26
CA VAL A 153 0.56 10.18 17.20
C VAL A 153 1.07 10.19 18.64
N LYS A 154 2.31 9.76 18.88
CA LYS A 154 2.97 9.84 20.19
C LYS A 154 3.17 11.28 20.69
N GLY A 155 3.25 12.25 19.78
CA GLY A 155 3.31 13.69 20.11
C GLY A 155 1.96 14.26 20.52
N PHE A 156 0.88 13.86 19.83
CA PHE A 156 -0.48 14.33 20.14
C PHE A 156 -1.08 13.64 21.37
N GLU A 157 -0.87 12.34 21.54
CA GLU A 157 -1.21 11.63 22.77
C GLU A 157 -0.09 11.81 23.78
N LYS A 158 -0.38 12.39 24.97
CA LYS A 158 0.62 12.55 26.06
C LYS A 158 1.45 11.25 26.17
N SER A 159 2.78 11.34 26.01
CA SER A 159 3.62 10.17 25.71
C SER A 159 3.49 9.02 26.72
N ARG A 160 3.15 9.32 27.97
CA ARG A 160 2.83 8.35 29.03
C ARG A 160 1.64 7.43 28.65
N ASN A 161 0.57 7.99 28.10
CA ASN A 161 -0.62 7.23 27.70
C ASN A 161 -0.35 6.39 26.45
N PHE A 162 0.43 6.92 25.52
CA PHE A 162 0.84 6.17 24.33
C PHE A 162 1.59 4.89 24.69
N GLU A 163 2.54 4.98 25.63
CA GLU A 163 3.33 3.83 26.08
C GLU A 163 2.50 2.84 26.91
N LEU A 164 1.64 3.34 27.81
CA LEU A 164 0.79 2.48 28.66
C LEU A 164 -0.24 1.66 27.86
N LEU A 165 -0.75 2.21 26.75
CA LEU A 165 -1.74 1.55 25.91
C LEU A 165 -1.11 0.73 24.76
N GLY A 166 0.23 0.56 24.77
CA GLY A 166 0.95 -0.26 23.79
C GLY A 166 1.20 0.42 22.44
N GLY A 167 0.84 1.69 22.27
CA GLY A 167 1.22 2.53 21.12
C GLY A 167 0.82 2.02 19.74
N GLY A 168 -0.19 1.13 19.65
CA GLY A 168 -0.56 0.47 18.41
C GLY A 168 0.45 -0.59 17.93
N ALA A 169 1.33 -1.09 18.82
CA ALA A 169 2.31 -2.11 18.48
C ALA A 169 1.69 -3.51 18.38
N ASN A 170 2.13 -4.28 17.38
CA ASN A 170 1.74 -5.66 17.21
C ASN A 170 2.50 -6.55 18.20
N SER A 171 1.78 -7.37 18.95
CA SER A 171 2.35 -8.37 19.87
C SER A 171 1.49 -9.63 19.89
N VAL A 172 2.08 -10.76 20.25
CA VAL A 172 1.33 -12.02 20.37
C VAL A 172 0.44 -11.93 21.61
N ALA A 173 -0.87 -12.06 21.40
CA ALA A 173 -1.85 -12.01 22.48
C ALA A 173 -1.62 -13.15 23.50
N HIS A 174 -1.95 -12.88 24.77
CA HIS A 174 -1.81 -13.87 25.83
C HIS A 174 -2.66 -15.11 25.53
N GLY A 175 -2.08 -16.30 25.72
CA GLY A 175 -2.72 -17.58 25.40
C GLY A 175 -2.37 -18.14 24.01
N TYR A 176 -1.62 -17.40 23.19
CA TYR A 176 -1.12 -17.89 21.90
C TYR A 176 0.38 -18.11 21.92
N THR A 177 0.85 -19.14 21.21
CA THR A 177 2.28 -19.40 21.04
C THR A 177 2.87 -18.49 19.96
N LYS A 178 4.19 -18.27 20.00
CA LYS A 178 4.91 -17.56 18.94
C LYS A 178 4.75 -18.24 17.58
N GLY A 179 4.62 -19.57 17.55
CA GLY A 179 4.37 -20.32 16.32
C GLY A 179 3.00 -20.04 15.71
N SER A 180 1.96 -19.95 16.56
CA SER A 180 0.60 -19.56 16.12
C SER A 180 0.57 -18.14 15.56
N GLY A 181 1.26 -17.20 16.22
CA GLY A 181 1.40 -15.82 15.74
C GLY A 181 2.11 -15.75 14.38
N LEU A 182 3.25 -16.45 14.24
CA LEU A 182 3.98 -16.51 12.98
C LEU A 182 3.12 -17.13 11.85
N GLY A 183 2.41 -18.22 12.14
CA GLY A 183 1.53 -18.85 11.16
C GLY A 183 0.42 -17.93 10.67
N ALA A 184 -0.20 -17.16 11.58
CA ALA A 184 -1.22 -16.18 11.23
C ALA A 184 -0.67 -15.05 10.33
N GLU A 185 0.51 -14.51 10.64
CA GLU A 185 1.16 -13.45 9.85
C GLU A 185 1.55 -13.94 8.45
N ILE A 186 2.04 -15.19 8.31
CA ILE A 186 2.37 -15.79 7.02
C ILE A 186 1.12 -15.91 6.15
N VAL A 187 0.03 -16.46 6.68
CA VAL A 187 -1.22 -16.65 5.93
C VAL A 187 -1.84 -15.29 5.58
N GLY A 188 -1.87 -14.34 6.51
CA GLY A 188 -2.39 -12.99 6.28
C GLY A 188 -1.62 -12.24 5.20
N THR A 189 -0.28 -12.28 5.26
CA THR A 189 0.58 -11.64 4.25
C THR A 189 0.47 -12.34 2.89
N PHE A 190 0.35 -13.67 2.86
CA PHE A 190 0.12 -14.42 1.63
C PHE A 190 -1.17 -13.96 0.92
N VAL A 191 -2.29 -13.85 1.66
CA VAL A 191 -3.56 -13.36 1.09
C VAL A 191 -3.40 -11.95 0.53
N LEU A 192 -2.77 -11.04 1.28
CA LEU A 192 -2.52 -9.67 0.85
C LEU A 192 -1.73 -9.62 -0.46
N VAL A 193 -0.57 -10.30 -0.50
CA VAL A 193 0.32 -10.28 -1.68
C VAL A 193 -0.31 -10.99 -2.87
N TYR A 194 -1.01 -12.10 -2.64
CA TYR A 194 -1.77 -12.80 -3.69
C TYR A 194 -2.85 -11.90 -4.30
N THR A 195 -3.57 -11.12 -3.48
CA THR A 195 -4.55 -10.14 -3.98
C THR A 195 -3.87 -9.04 -4.79
N VAL A 196 -2.70 -8.55 -4.39
CA VAL A 196 -1.94 -7.56 -5.18
C VAL A 196 -1.52 -8.13 -6.53
N PHE A 197 -1.00 -9.36 -6.59
CA PHE A 197 -0.69 -10.02 -7.86
C PHE A 197 -1.92 -10.20 -8.74
N SER A 198 -3.04 -10.61 -8.14
CA SER A 198 -4.32 -10.79 -8.86
C SER A 198 -4.91 -9.47 -9.37
N ALA A 199 -4.61 -8.35 -8.71
CA ALA A 199 -5.03 -7.01 -9.12
C ALA A 199 -4.12 -6.39 -10.18
N THR A 200 -2.87 -6.86 -10.30
CA THR A 200 -1.85 -6.34 -11.24
C THR A 200 -1.71 -7.20 -12.50
N ASP A 201 -2.45 -8.30 -12.62
CA ASP A 201 -2.43 -9.17 -13.81
C ASP A 201 -3.07 -8.47 -15.03
N ALA A 202 -2.22 -8.16 -16.02
CA ALA A 202 -2.59 -7.48 -17.26
C ALA A 202 -3.40 -8.35 -18.24
N LYS A 203 -3.52 -9.67 -18.03
CA LYS A 203 -4.35 -10.56 -18.87
C LYS A 203 -5.84 -10.48 -18.54
N ARG A 204 -6.23 -9.76 -17.48
CA ARG A 204 -7.62 -9.36 -17.28
C ARG A 204 -7.98 -8.26 -18.28
N SER A 205 -8.67 -8.65 -19.36
CA SER A 205 -9.36 -7.73 -20.27
C SER A 205 -10.12 -6.67 -19.46
N ALA A 206 -9.96 -5.41 -19.86
CA ALA A 206 -10.35 -4.16 -19.18
C ALA A 206 -11.86 -3.98 -18.88
N ARG A 207 -12.65 -5.05 -18.81
CA ARG A 207 -14.10 -5.00 -18.57
C ARG A 207 -14.49 -5.05 -17.09
N ASP A 208 -13.53 -5.27 -16.20
CA ASP A 208 -13.78 -5.59 -14.78
C ASP A 208 -12.86 -4.82 -13.80
N SER A 209 -12.52 -3.56 -14.10
CA SER A 209 -11.74 -2.69 -13.21
C SER A 209 -12.37 -2.51 -11.82
N HIS A 210 -13.67 -2.83 -11.68
CA HIS A 210 -14.39 -2.84 -10.41
C HIS A 210 -14.15 -4.12 -9.58
N VAL A 211 -13.59 -5.20 -10.13
CA VAL A 211 -13.57 -6.52 -9.47
C VAL A 211 -12.59 -6.64 -8.30
N PRO A 212 -11.36 -6.05 -8.31
CA PRO A 212 -10.51 -6.05 -7.11
C PRO A 212 -11.13 -5.23 -5.97
N VAL A 213 -11.76 -4.11 -6.34
CA VAL A 213 -12.49 -3.22 -5.43
C VAL A 213 -13.74 -3.91 -4.87
N CYS A 214 -14.52 -4.58 -5.73
CA CYS A 214 -15.71 -5.34 -5.34
C CYS A 214 -15.36 -6.60 -4.54
N MET A 215 -14.19 -7.22 -4.73
CA MET A 215 -13.77 -8.39 -3.95
C MET A 215 -13.34 -7.98 -2.55
N LEU A 216 -12.58 -6.88 -2.41
CA LEU A 216 -12.27 -6.29 -1.11
C LEU A 216 -13.55 -5.83 -0.39
N ILE A 217 -14.46 -5.17 -1.09
CA ILE A 217 -15.75 -4.73 -0.53
C ILE A 217 -16.65 -5.92 -0.17
N LYS A 218 -16.71 -7.00 -0.98
CA LYS A 218 -17.53 -8.19 -0.65
C LYS A 218 -16.95 -9.02 0.50
N CYS A 219 -15.63 -9.22 0.56
CA CYS A 219 -15.00 -9.86 1.73
C CYS A 219 -15.20 -9.02 3.01
N LEU A 220 -15.19 -7.70 2.88
CA LEU A 220 -15.41 -6.75 3.98
C LEU A 220 -16.88 -6.71 4.44
N ILE A 221 -17.84 -6.82 3.52
CA ILE A 221 -19.27 -7.00 3.83
C ILE A 221 -19.54 -8.35 4.50
N ILE A 222 -18.86 -9.42 4.08
CA ILE A 222 -18.96 -10.73 4.74
C ILE A 222 -18.37 -10.67 6.15
N PHE A 223 -17.25 -9.97 6.36
CA PHE A 223 -16.70 -9.74 7.70
C PHE A 223 -17.64 -8.92 8.60
N LEU A 224 -18.29 -7.87 8.05
CA LEU A 224 -19.32 -7.09 8.75
C LEU A 224 -20.55 -7.91 9.11
N SER A 225 -20.95 -8.85 8.24
CA SER A 225 -22.11 -9.71 8.49
C SER A 225 -21.83 -10.80 9.53
N LEU A 226 -20.56 -11.12 9.80
CA LEU A 226 -20.14 -12.12 10.77
C LEU A 226 -19.73 -11.52 12.13
N ALA A 227 -19.37 -10.24 12.18
CA ALA A 227 -18.85 -9.56 13.38
C ALA A 227 -19.94 -8.80 14.18
N GLY A 228 -21.19 -9.25 14.13
CA GLY A 228 -22.27 -8.73 14.98
C GLY A 228 -22.11 -9.16 16.44
N SER A 229 -21.07 -8.69 17.13
CA SER A 229 -20.92 -8.79 18.59
C SER A 229 -19.85 -7.80 19.04
N CYS A 230 -20.22 -6.91 19.96
CA CYS A 230 -19.38 -5.87 20.54
C CYS A 230 -18.05 -6.38 21.11
#